data_AF-A0A0V0THD8-F1
#
_entry.id   AF-A0A0V0THD8-F1
#
_cell.length_a   1.000
_cell.length_b   1.000
_cell.length_c   1.000
_cell.angle_alpha   90.00
_cell.angle_beta   90.00
_cell.angle_gamma   90.00
#
_symmetry.space_group_name_H-M   'P 1'
#
loop_
_entity.id
_entity.type
_entity.pdbx_description
1 polymer ?
#
loop_
_entity_poly.entity_id
_entity_poly.type
_entity_poly.pdbx_seq_one_letter_code
_entity_poly.pdbx_strand_id
1 'polypeptide(L)'
;MESDEIQFVSTQRNQQKIVYRGRCYTLKRTNRNDKCWICASGSRGCSGKLYTNLDATEVIRTGEHAEGCRVDAHAFYHQQQLNELKRLAAGDPRPVLEIYDELASNASTSLETAAYFPTWEQARNTMYYSRSKRYPRLPARRQDLRLTAEQTTTKSGAQFLMYHSPTNDLLFFATEDGVKLLAQRNCWCGDGTFKIVPSWYQQLFTLHVFLRGKLLPVVYCLTVRKDLPTYSRIFEVLHSKAEELGVQLEPAKFKKNNSSYEQERKKD
;
A
#
# COMPACT_ATOMS: atom_id res chain seq x y z
N MET A 1 17.94 34.29 8.83
CA MET A 1 17.71 35.03 7.57
C MET A 1 16.63 34.29 6.81
N GLU A 2 15.42 34.84 6.71
CA GLU A 2 14.39 34.25 5.84
C GLU A 2 14.88 34.38 4.40
N SER A 3 15.14 33.26 3.72
CA SER A 3 15.51 33.27 2.31
C SER A 3 14.30 33.73 1.49
N ASP A 4 14.50 34.77 0.67
CA ASP A 4 13.53 35.25 -0.32
C ASP A 4 13.53 34.41 -1.61
N GLU A 5 14.15 33.23 -1.56
CA GLU A 5 14.22 32.30 -2.67
C GLU A 5 12.94 31.46 -2.80
N ILE A 6 12.48 31.30 -4.04
CA ILE A 6 11.38 30.39 -4.37
C ILE A 6 11.95 28.99 -4.53
N GLN A 7 11.47 28.05 -3.72
CA GLN A 7 11.95 26.66 -3.76
C GLN A 7 10.87 25.73 -4.35
N PHE A 8 11.20 25.01 -5.42
CA PHE A 8 10.25 24.13 -6.11
C PHE A 8 10.10 22.77 -5.44
N VAL A 9 8.85 22.30 -5.35
CA VAL A 9 8.48 21.00 -4.79
C VAL A 9 7.57 20.27 -5.78
N SER A 10 7.85 19.00 -6.05
CA SER A 10 7.01 18.15 -6.89
C SER A 10 5.76 17.65 -6.14
N THR A 11 4.63 17.47 -6.84
CA THR A 11 3.40 16.88 -6.27
C THR A 11 2.85 15.73 -7.12
N GLN A 12 1.98 14.92 -6.50
CA GLN A 12 1.40 13.70 -7.10
C GLN A 12 0.43 13.93 -8.26
N ARG A 13 -0.01 15.18 -8.52
CA ARG A 13 -1.04 15.51 -9.52
C ARG A 13 -0.51 16.34 -10.71
N ASN A 14 0.80 16.37 -10.96
CA ASN A 14 1.44 17.33 -11.87
C ASN A 14 1.15 18.81 -11.52
N GLN A 15 0.66 19.09 -10.30
CA GLN A 15 0.49 20.46 -9.84
C GLN A 15 1.85 20.97 -9.33
N GLN A 16 2.29 22.10 -9.87
CA GLN A 16 3.50 22.76 -9.37
C GLN A 16 3.26 23.24 -7.94
N LYS A 17 4.22 23.03 -7.06
CA LYS A 17 4.21 23.54 -5.69
C LYS A 17 5.51 24.27 -5.43
N ILE A 18 5.42 25.37 -4.69
CA ILE A 18 6.58 26.14 -4.27
C ILE A 18 6.54 26.37 -2.77
N VAL A 19 7.71 26.58 -2.18
CA VAL A 19 7.88 27.08 -0.82
C VAL A 19 8.52 28.45 -0.91
N TYR A 20 7.91 29.44 -0.25
CA TYR A 20 8.40 30.80 -0.17
C TYR A 20 8.13 31.33 1.25
N ARG A 21 9.16 31.89 1.90
CA ARG A 21 9.11 32.36 3.30
C ARG A 21 8.44 31.36 4.25
N GLY A 22 8.87 30.11 4.20
CA GLY A 22 8.37 29.02 5.04
C GLY A 22 6.89 28.65 4.84
N ARG A 23 6.24 29.13 3.77
CA ARG A 23 4.86 28.77 3.42
C ARG A 23 4.83 27.98 2.11
N CYS A 24 3.98 26.96 2.08
CA CYS A 24 3.74 26.14 0.90
C CYS A 24 2.62 26.75 0.03
N TYR A 25 2.82 26.82 -1.28
CA TYR A 25 1.82 27.28 -2.24
C TYR A 25 1.67 26.29 -3.40
N THR A 26 0.43 26.05 -3.81
CA THR A 26 0.09 25.21 -4.97
C THR A 26 -0.34 26.09 -6.14
N LEU A 27 0.13 25.79 -7.35
CA LEU A 27 -0.27 26.53 -8.55
C LEU A 27 -1.78 26.38 -8.77
N LYS A 28 -2.48 27.51 -8.83
CA LYS A 28 -3.91 27.55 -9.15
C LYS A 28 -4.15 27.88 -10.61
N ARG A 29 -3.40 28.84 -11.16
CA ARG A 29 -3.62 29.36 -12.52
C ARG A 29 -2.35 29.97 -13.08
N THR A 30 -2.11 29.76 -14.37
CA THR A 30 -1.14 30.53 -15.16
C THR A 30 -1.91 31.57 -15.95
N ASN A 31 -1.62 32.85 -15.71
CA ASN A 31 -2.17 33.98 -16.47
C ASN A 31 -1.23 34.33 -17.64
N ARG A 32 -1.61 35.34 -18.41
CA ARG A 32 -0.80 35.84 -19.54
C ARG A 32 0.62 36.24 -19.13
N ASN A 33 0.77 36.87 -17.95
CA ASN A 33 2.02 37.49 -17.51
C ASN A 33 2.54 36.96 -16.16
N ASP A 34 1.72 36.20 -15.42
CA ASP A 34 2.06 35.76 -14.06
C ASP A 34 1.51 34.37 -13.76
N LYS A 35 2.00 33.76 -12.68
CA LYS A 35 1.39 32.57 -12.08
C LYS A 35 0.77 32.94 -10.75
N CYS A 36 -0.46 32.47 -10.54
CA CYS A 36 -1.21 32.63 -9.32
C CYS A 36 -1.17 31.32 -8.52
N TRP A 37 -0.65 31.42 -7.31
CA TRP A 37 -0.48 30.32 -6.37
C TRP A 37 -1.36 30.55 -5.15
N ILE A 38 -1.92 29.47 -4.61
CA ILE A 38 -2.74 29.51 -3.40
C ILE A 38 -2.03 28.82 -2.24
N CYS A 39 -2.19 29.35 -1.04
CA CYS A 39 -1.62 28.75 0.15
C CYS A 39 -2.14 27.31 0.34
N ALA A 40 -1.23 26.36 0.61
CA ALA A 40 -1.59 24.97 0.87
C ALA A 40 -2.43 24.80 2.15
N SER A 41 -2.41 25.78 3.06
CA SER A 41 -3.29 25.85 4.23
C SER A 41 -4.72 26.29 3.91
N GLY A 42 -5.12 26.36 2.64
CA GLY A 42 -6.48 26.74 2.24
C GLY A 42 -7.57 25.83 2.80
N SER A 43 -7.29 24.53 2.98
CA SER A 43 -8.20 23.61 3.68
C SER A 43 -8.41 23.95 5.16
N ARG A 44 -7.52 24.78 5.74
CA ARG A 44 -7.63 25.33 7.10
C ARG A 44 -8.15 26.79 7.10
N GLY A 45 -8.79 27.22 6.01
CA GLY A 45 -9.38 28.56 5.88
C GLY A 45 -8.41 29.65 5.43
N CYS A 46 -7.18 29.33 5.04
CA CYS A 46 -6.24 30.34 4.55
C CYS A 46 -6.54 30.77 3.09
N SER A 47 -6.89 32.03 2.88
CA SER A 47 -7.12 32.61 1.55
C SER A 47 -5.85 33.18 0.89
N GLY A 48 -4.69 33.01 1.52
CA GLY A 48 -3.42 33.59 1.08
C GLY A 48 -3.04 33.19 -0.34
N LYS A 49 -2.54 34.16 -1.11
CA LYS A 49 -2.14 34.02 -2.50
C LYS A 49 -0.70 34.51 -2.68
N LEU A 50 -0.02 33.94 -3.67
CA LEU A 50 1.27 34.40 -4.12
C LEU A 50 1.20 34.54 -5.64
N TYR A 51 1.82 35.58 -6.18
CA TYR A 51 1.93 35.82 -7.61
C TYR A 51 3.41 35.86 -7.97
N THR A 52 3.81 35.11 -8.98
CA THR A 52 5.18 35.08 -9.49
C THR A 52 5.21 35.40 -10.96
N ASN A 53 6.39 35.70 -11.51
CA ASN A 53 6.59 35.67 -12.96
C ASN A 53 6.31 34.27 -13.55
N LEU A 54 6.24 34.18 -14.88
CA LEU A 54 5.90 32.94 -15.59
C LEU A 54 6.86 31.78 -15.26
N ASP A 55 8.14 32.09 -15.08
CA ASP A 55 9.18 31.11 -14.73
C ASP A 55 9.21 30.78 -13.23
N ALA A 56 8.49 31.55 -12.42
CA ALA A 56 8.43 31.44 -10.97
C ALA A 56 9.81 31.52 -10.29
N THR A 57 10.66 32.39 -10.82
CA THR A 57 11.95 32.78 -10.23
C THR A 57 11.82 33.98 -9.30
N GLU A 58 10.78 34.80 -9.48
CA GLU A 58 10.57 36.02 -8.71
C GLU A 58 9.12 36.19 -8.25
N VAL A 59 8.94 36.73 -7.04
CA VAL A 59 7.63 37.07 -6.49
C VAL A 59 7.22 38.48 -6.93
N ILE A 60 6.07 38.58 -7.62
CA ILE A 60 5.49 39.85 -8.09
C ILE A 60 4.60 40.47 -7.01
N ARG A 61 3.81 39.64 -6.31
CA ARG A 61 2.85 40.11 -5.29
C ARG A 61 2.50 39.01 -4.30
N THR A 62 2.35 39.38 -3.04
CA THR A 62 1.85 38.51 -1.97
C THR A 62 0.46 38.97 -1.54
N GLY A 63 -0.40 38.03 -1.16
CA GLY A 63 -1.69 38.30 -0.54
C GLY A 63 -1.65 38.02 0.95
N GLU A 64 -2.55 38.64 1.70
CA GLU A 64 -2.65 38.42 3.15
C GLU A 64 -3.03 36.98 3.47
N HIS A 65 -2.44 36.47 4.54
CA HIS A 65 -2.73 35.15 5.08
C HIS A 65 -3.59 35.30 6.33
N ALA A 66 -4.47 34.32 6.57
CA ALA A 66 -5.19 34.22 7.85
C ALA A 66 -4.20 34.16 9.04
N GLU A 67 -4.59 34.71 10.18
CA GLU A 67 -3.78 34.84 11.39
C GLU A 67 -3.20 33.50 11.88
N GLY A 68 -3.92 32.39 11.69
CA GLY A 68 -3.47 31.02 12.00
C GLY A 68 -2.60 30.34 10.93
N CYS A 69 -2.18 31.04 9.88
CA CYS A 69 -1.38 30.45 8.80
C CYS A 69 0.10 30.30 9.21
N ARG A 70 0.40 29.17 9.85
CA ARG A 70 1.74 28.79 10.29
C ARG A 70 2.80 28.94 9.20
N VAL A 71 3.91 29.58 9.58
CA VAL A 71 5.18 29.58 8.86
C VAL A 71 6.03 28.46 9.41
N ASP A 72 6.67 27.71 8.52
CA ASP A 72 7.60 26.65 8.88
C ASP A 72 8.87 26.82 8.03
N ALA A 73 9.95 27.26 8.67
CA ALA A 73 11.24 27.46 8.03
C ALA A 73 11.78 26.19 7.36
N HIS A 74 11.37 25.01 7.84
CA HIS A 74 11.76 23.72 7.30
C HIS A 74 10.66 23.08 6.43
N ALA A 75 9.64 23.86 6.02
CA ALA A 75 8.58 23.38 5.14
C ALA A 75 9.15 22.76 3.85
N PHE A 76 10.19 23.37 3.28
CA PHE A 76 10.85 22.83 2.08
C PHE A 76 11.50 21.48 2.36
N TYR A 77 12.33 21.39 3.40
CA TYR A 77 12.96 20.14 3.82
C TYR A 77 11.93 19.04 4.07
N HIS A 78 10.89 19.32 4.87
CA HIS A 78 9.83 18.36 5.16
C HIS A 78 9.15 17.86 3.87
N GLN A 79 8.86 18.76 2.91
CA GLN A 79 8.27 18.35 1.63
C GLN A 79 9.23 17.53 0.76
N GLN A 80 10.52 17.87 0.76
CA GLN A 80 11.57 17.14 0.06
C GLN A 80 11.66 15.70 0.58
N GLN A 81 11.73 15.52 1.89
CA GLN A 81 11.77 14.19 2.52
C GLN A 81 10.51 13.37 2.22
N LEU A 82 9.32 13.99 2.28
CA LEU A 82 8.08 13.32 1.86
C LEU A 82 8.14 12.85 0.40
N ASN A 83 8.68 13.66 -0.51
CA ASN A 83 8.76 13.31 -1.92
C ASN A 83 9.76 12.18 -2.16
N GLU A 84 10.87 12.15 -1.42
CA GLU A 84 11.82 11.06 -1.49
C GLU A 84 11.22 9.74 -0.97
N LEU A 85 10.54 9.77 0.18
CA LEU A 85 9.77 8.63 0.71
C LEU A 85 8.78 8.09 -0.32
N LYS A 86 8.07 8.97 -1.05
CA LYS A 86 7.15 8.57 -2.13
C LYS A 86 7.86 7.90 -3.29
N ARG A 87 9.00 8.47 -3.73
CA ARG A 87 9.79 7.97 -4.85
C ARG A 87 10.30 6.56 -4.54
N LEU A 88 10.86 6.38 -3.35
CA LEU A 88 11.35 5.08 -2.88
C LEU A 88 10.20 4.08 -2.74
N ALA A 89 9.09 4.45 -2.08
CA ALA A 89 7.94 3.56 -1.92
C ALA A 89 7.34 3.08 -3.27
N ALA A 90 7.45 3.89 -4.33
CA ALA A 90 6.96 3.54 -5.66
C ALA A 90 7.84 2.49 -6.36
N GLY A 91 9.17 2.55 -6.19
CA GLY A 91 10.12 1.72 -6.94
C GLY A 91 10.71 0.55 -6.15
N ASP A 92 11.05 0.78 -4.88
CA ASP A 92 11.68 -0.21 -4.02
C ASP A 92 10.67 -1.32 -3.65
N PRO A 93 11.02 -2.62 -3.72
CA PRO A 93 10.14 -3.73 -3.35
C PRO A 93 10.08 -4.05 -1.83
N ARG A 94 10.96 -3.50 -1.00
CA ARG A 94 11.03 -3.78 0.46
C ARG A 94 9.78 -3.29 1.22
N PRO A 95 9.48 -3.77 2.44
CA PRO A 95 8.36 -3.25 3.23
C PRO A 95 8.38 -1.72 3.36
N VAL A 96 7.21 -1.07 3.27
CA VAL A 96 7.10 0.40 3.34
C VAL A 96 7.67 0.97 4.64
N LEU A 97 7.48 0.24 5.74
CA LEU A 97 8.00 0.63 7.05
C LEU A 97 9.53 0.60 7.08
N GLU A 98 10.16 -0.41 6.47
CA GLU A 98 11.63 -0.49 6.39
C GLU A 98 12.21 0.69 5.61
N ILE A 99 11.60 1.05 4.48
CA ILE A 99 11.98 2.23 3.69
C ILE A 99 11.86 3.51 4.53
N TYR A 100 10.81 3.62 5.34
CA TYR A 100 10.60 4.77 6.22
C TYR A 100 11.67 4.83 7.32
N ASP A 101 11.90 3.73 8.03
CA ASP A 101 12.82 3.66 9.16
C ASP A 101 14.26 3.94 8.73
N GLU A 102 14.68 3.47 7.54
CA GLU A 102 15.99 3.76 6.97
C GLU A 102 16.18 5.27 6.74
N LEU A 103 15.21 5.92 6.07
CA LEU A 103 15.29 7.36 5.82
C LEU A 103 15.19 8.19 7.09
N ALA A 104 14.32 7.79 8.02
CA ALA A 104 14.19 8.45 9.32
C ALA A 104 15.49 8.35 10.13
N SER A 105 16.15 7.19 10.11
CA SER A 105 17.45 6.97 10.77
C SER A 105 18.53 7.85 10.16
N ASN A 106 18.60 7.93 8.83
CA ASN A 106 19.55 8.80 8.13
C ASN A 106 19.31 10.28 8.45
N ALA A 107 18.04 10.72 8.44
CA ALA A 107 17.67 12.10 8.75
C ALA A 107 17.96 12.48 10.22
N SER A 108 17.91 11.52 11.14
CA SER A 108 18.15 11.73 12.57
C SER A 108 19.59 12.11 12.90
N THR A 109 20.53 11.94 11.96
CA THR A 109 21.93 12.35 12.13
C THR A 109 22.13 13.87 12.07
N SER A 110 21.16 14.61 11.55
CA SER A 110 21.20 16.07 11.44
C SER A 110 20.48 16.74 12.62
N LEU A 111 21.23 17.36 13.52
CA LEU A 111 20.67 18.05 14.70
C LEU A 111 19.70 19.19 14.31
N GLU A 112 19.94 19.84 13.17
CA GLU A 112 19.15 20.99 12.71
C GLU A 112 17.83 20.57 12.05
N THR A 113 17.80 19.44 11.33
CA THR A 113 16.65 19.07 10.49
C THR A 113 15.88 17.84 10.96
N ALA A 114 16.42 17.05 11.90
CA ALA A 114 15.82 15.81 12.37
C ALA A 114 14.38 15.99 12.89
N ALA A 115 14.13 17.06 13.66
CA ALA A 115 12.81 17.35 14.22
C ALA A 115 11.73 17.65 13.16
N TYR A 116 12.15 17.93 11.92
CA TYR A 116 11.27 18.28 10.81
C TYR A 116 11.12 17.14 9.80
N PHE A 117 11.73 15.99 10.06
CA PHE A 117 11.48 14.80 9.26
C PHE A 117 10.02 14.36 9.42
N PRO A 118 9.32 13.96 8.34
CA PRO A 118 7.92 13.54 8.43
C PRO A 118 7.73 12.35 9.37
N THR A 119 6.80 12.47 10.30
CA THR A 119 6.41 11.33 11.16
C THR A 119 5.76 10.21 10.33
N TRP A 120 5.76 8.99 10.86
CA TRP A 120 5.13 7.84 10.20
C TRP A 120 3.66 8.12 9.85
N GLU A 121 2.90 8.73 10.76
CA GLU A 121 1.49 9.06 10.51
C GLU A 121 1.31 10.07 9.37
N GLN A 122 2.24 11.01 9.20
CA GLN A 122 2.24 11.97 8.09
C GLN A 122 2.65 11.33 6.75
N ALA A 123 3.53 10.34 6.77
CA ALA A 123 4.10 9.72 5.57
C ALA A 123 3.31 8.48 5.08
N ARG A 124 2.79 7.64 5.99
CA ARG A 124 2.26 6.30 5.72
C ARG A 124 1.30 6.25 4.54
N ASN A 125 0.19 6.99 4.63
CA ASN A 125 -0.86 6.95 3.60
C ASN A 125 -0.32 7.37 2.23
N THR A 126 0.58 8.35 2.23
CA THR A 126 1.17 8.90 1.03
C THR A 126 2.17 7.92 0.37
N MET A 127 2.96 7.21 1.18
CA MET A 127 3.86 6.14 0.71
C MET A 127 3.07 4.96 0.13
N TYR A 128 2.06 4.46 0.85
CA TYR A 128 1.21 3.37 0.36
C TYR A 128 0.46 3.74 -0.91
N TYR A 129 -0.06 4.97 -1.01
CA TYR A 129 -0.69 5.46 -2.23
C TYR A 129 0.30 5.58 -3.40
N SER A 130 1.55 5.99 -3.14
CA SER A 130 2.60 6.00 -4.16
C SER A 130 2.88 4.59 -4.67
N ARG A 131 3.04 3.63 -3.75
CA ARG A 131 3.26 2.21 -4.04
C ARG A 131 2.10 1.58 -4.79
N SER A 132 0.85 1.90 -4.45
CA SER A 132 -0.32 1.30 -5.08
C SER A 132 -0.41 1.59 -6.58
N LYS A 133 0.22 2.68 -7.06
CA LYS A 133 0.28 3.02 -8.49
C LYS A 133 1.08 2.04 -9.33
N ARG A 134 1.91 1.18 -8.71
CA ARG A 134 2.61 0.08 -9.38
C ARG A 134 1.65 -0.96 -9.93
N TYR A 135 0.48 -1.11 -9.31
CA TYR A 135 -0.51 -2.09 -9.73
C TYR A 135 -1.48 -1.45 -10.72
N PRO A 136 -1.86 -2.17 -11.79
CA PRO A 136 -2.88 -1.69 -12.71
C PRO A 136 -4.19 -1.47 -11.96
N ARG A 137 -4.98 -0.50 -12.43
CA ARG A 137 -6.33 -0.32 -11.90
C ARG A 137 -7.13 -1.59 -12.15
N LEU A 138 -7.92 -1.97 -11.15
CA LEU A 138 -8.89 -3.04 -11.33
C LEU A 138 -9.84 -2.66 -12.48
N PRO A 139 -10.30 -3.63 -13.28
CA PRO A 139 -11.36 -3.39 -14.26
C PRO A 139 -12.62 -2.77 -13.61
N ALA A 140 -13.63 -2.41 -14.39
CA ALA A 140 -14.91 -1.94 -13.83
C ALA A 140 -15.75 -3.10 -13.28
N ARG A 141 -15.70 -4.26 -13.94
CA ARG A 141 -16.39 -5.48 -13.52
C ARG A 141 -15.39 -6.60 -13.27
N ARG A 142 -15.70 -7.40 -12.26
CA ARG A 142 -14.91 -8.55 -11.87
C ARG A 142 -14.72 -9.55 -13.01
N GLN A 143 -15.73 -9.77 -13.86
CA GLN A 143 -15.66 -10.70 -15.00
C GLN A 143 -14.65 -10.27 -16.06
N ASP A 144 -14.30 -8.98 -16.12
CA ASP A 144 -13.31 -8.44 -17.04
C ASP A 144 -11.87 -8.63 -16.52
N LEU A 145 -11.69 -9.20 -15.32
CA LEU A 145 -10.37 -9.50 -14.75
C LEU A 145 -9.64 -10.53 -15.61
N ARG A 146 -8.49 -10.13 -16.16
CA ARG A 146 -7.54 -10.98 -16.87
C ARG A 146 -6.25 -11.04 -16.06
N LEU A 147 -5.89 -12.24 -15.61
CA LEU A 147 -4.65 -12.47 -14.88
C LEU A 147 -3.50 -12.67 -15.86
N THR A 148 -2.36 -12.06 -15.56
CA THR A 148 -1.12 -12.16 -16.34
C THR A 148 -0.23 -13.27 -15.80
N ALA A 149 0.77 -13.70 -16.57
CA ALA A 149 1.75 -14.70 -16.12
C ALA A 149 2.43 -14.29 -14.80
N GLU A 150 2.77 -13.01 -14.62
CA GLU A 150 3.36 -12.48 -13.38
C GLU A 150 2.43 -12.66 -12.17
N GLN A 151 1.11 -12.64 -12.38
CA GLN A 151 0.10 -12.79 -11.32
C GLN A 151 -0.29 -14.24 -11.07
N THR A 152 0.03 -15.15 -11.99
CA THR A 152 -0.33 -16.57 -11.90
C THR A 152 0.86 -17.48 -11.64
N THR A 153 2.08 -16.94 -11.55
CA THR A 153 3.31 -17.68 -11.28
C THR A 153 4.04 -17.13 -10.05
N THR A 154 4.83 -17.99 -9.41
CA THR A 154 5.71 -17.60 -8.30
C THR A 154 6.95 -16.87 -8.82
N LYS A 155 7.72 -16.25 -7.91
CA LYS A 155 9.00 -15.60 -8.26
C LYS A 155 10.03 -16.54 -8.87
N SER A 156 9.93 -17.84 -8.60
CA SER A 156 10.78 -18.88 -9.19
C SER A 156 10.21 -19.46 -10.49
N GLY A 157 9.12 -18.90 -11.01
CA GLY A 157 8.49 -19.32 -12.27
C GLY A 157 7.52 -20.49 -12.17
N ALA A 158 7.32 -21.09 -10.98
CA ALA A 158 6.37 -22.17 -10.81
C ALA A 158 4.91 -21.67 -10.94
N GLN A 159 4.04 -22.44 -11.58
CA GLN A 159 2.61 -22.14 -11.67
C GLN A 159 2.00 -22.05 -10.27
N PHE A 160 1.22 -21.00 -10.04
CA PHE A 160 0.63 -20.69 -8.74
C PHE A 160 -0.89 -20.57 -8.77
N LEU A 161 -1.49 -20.04 -9.83
CA LEU A 161 -2.94 -20.12 -10.01
C LEU A 161 -3.30 -21.52 -10.49
N MET A 162 -3.98 -22.32 -9.64
CA MET A 162 -4.38 -23.69 -10.00
C MET A 162 -5.83 -23.75 -10.49
N TYR A 163 -6.70 -22.84 -10.03
CA TYR A 163 -8.08 -22.79 -10.49
C TYR A 163 -8.61 -21.37 -10.57
N HIS A 164 -9.35 -21.11 -11.64
CA HIS A 164 -9.98 -19.83 -11.95
C HIS A 164 -11.41 -20.11 -12.39
N SER A 165 -12.39 -19.71 -11.58
CA SER A 165 -13.79 -19.92 -11.95
C SER A 165 -14.20 -19.01 -13.12
N PRO A 166 -15.11 -19.45 -14.01
CA PRO A 166 -15.52 -18.65 -15.18
C PRO A 166 -16.13 -17.29 -14.84
N THR A 167 -16.76 -17.16 -13.68
CA THR A 167 -17.33 -15.89 -13.23
C THR A 167 -16.38 -15.05 -12.38
N ASN A 168 -15.17 -15.55 -12.12
CA ASN A 168 -14.15 -14.97 -11.24
C ASN A 168 -14.60 -14.88 -9.76
N ASP A 169 -15.46 -15.80 -9.30
CA ASP A 169 -16.01 -15.80 -7.94
C ASP A 169 -15.14 -16.56 -6.94
N LEU A 170 -14.28 -17.42 -7.47
CA LEU A 170 -13.22 -18.12 -6.76
C LEU A 170 -11.96 -18.12 -7.63
N LEU A 171 -10.89 -17.54 -7.10
CA LEU A 171 -9.52 -17.77 -7.58
C LEU A 171 -8.78 -18.59 -6.54
N PHE A 172 -8.16 -19.69 -6.97
CA PHE A 172 -7.46 -20.62 -6.12
C PHE A 172 -5.98 -20.65 -6.50
N PHE A 173 -5.14 -20.22 -5.58
CA PHE A 173 -3.70 -20.18 -5.74
C PHE A 173 -3.02 -21.15 -4.77
N ALA A 174 -2.15 -22.00 -5.30
CA ALA A 174 -1.24 -22.85 -4.58
C ALA A 174 -0.17 -23.34 -5.54
N THR A 175 0.97 -23.77 -5.01
CA THR A 175 1.92 -24.57 -5.81
C THR A 175 1.61 -26.05 -5.64
N GLU A 176 2.07 -26.89 -6.56
CA GLU A 176 1.99 -28.35 -6.39
C GLU A 176 2.64 -28.80 -5.08
N ASP A 177 3.82 -28.26 -4.75
CA ASP A 177 4.50 -28.54 -3.49
C ASP A 177 3.68 -28.12 -2.27
N GLY A 178 2.92 -27.02 -2.37
CA GLY A 178 2.02 -26.58 -1.32
C GLY A 178 0.86 -27.55 -1.08
N VAL A 179 0.26 -28.07 -2.16
CA VAL A 179 -0.81 -29.08 -2.08
C VAL A 179 -0.27 -30.42 -1.58
N LYS A 180 0.88 -30.87 -2.10
CA LYS A 180 1.57 -32.08 -1.61
C LYS A 180 1.94 -31.94 -0.13
N LEU A 181 2.36 -30.76 0.30
CA LEU A 181 2.65 -30.49 1.71
C LEU A 181 1.37 -30.50 2.57
N LEU A 182 0.22 -30.06 2.06
CA LEU A 182 -1.06 -30.23 2.77
C LEU A 182 -1.40 -31.71 2.98
N ALA A 183 -1.24 -32.54 1.94
CA ALA A 183 -1.50 -33.99 2.00
C ALA A 183 -0.64 -34.70 3.05
N GLN A 184 0.61 -34.26 3.22
CA GLN A 184 1.55 -34.84 4.21
C GLN A 184 1.28 -34.41 5.65
N ARG A 185 0.33 -33.49 5.90
CA ARG A 185 0.15 -32.86 7.21
C ARG A 185 -1.23 -33.12 7.76
N ASN A 186 -1.25 -33.66 8.97
CA ASN A 186 -2.48 -34.07 9.66
C ASN A 186 -3.26 -32.90 10.29
N CYS A 187 -2.71 -31.69 10.31
CA CYS A 187 -3.35 -30.52 10.91
C CYS A 187 -3.28 -29.32 9.97
N TRP A 188 -4.45 -28.81 9.59
CA TRP A 188 -4.57 -27.63 8.76
C TRP A 188 -5.15 -26.48 9.58
N CYS A 189 -4.67 -25.27 9.33
CA CYS A 189 -5.23 -24.06 9.92
C CYS A 189 -5.78 -23.15 8.82
N GLY A 190 -7.08 -22.88 8.87
CA GLY A 190 -7.73 -21.91 7.98
C GLY A 190 -7.76 -20.52 8.60
N ASP A 191 -7.38 -19.50 7.84
CA ASP A 191 -7.53 -18.09 8.21
C ASP A 191 -8.13 -17.27 7.07
N GLY A 192 -8.88 -16.24 7.41
CA GLY A 192 -9.55 -15.36 6.45
C GLY A 192 -9.23 -13.90 6.71
N THR A 193 -8.47 -13.28 5.82
CA THR A 193 -8.14 -11.85 5.93
C THR A 193 -9.17 -10.99 5.20
N PHE A 194 -9.68 -9.96 5.88
CA PHE A 194 -10.83 -9.17 5.42
C PHE A 194 -10.47 -7.83 4.77
N LYS A 195 -9.26 -7.31 5.01
CA LYS A 195 -8.89 -5.91 4.69
C LYS A 195 -7.90 -5.75 3.53
N ILE A 196 -7.50 -6.84 2.87
CA ILE A 196 -6.37 -6.85 1.91
C ILE A 196 -6.82 -7.33 0.51
N VAL A 197 -8.12 -7.28 0.21
CA VAL A 197 -8.67 -7.77 -1.07
C VAL A 197 -9.22 -6.65 -1.96
N PRO A 198 -9.21 -6.83 -3.30
CA PRO A 198 -9.96 -5.99 -4.22
C PRO A 198 -11.43 -5.84 -3.79
N SER A 199 -12.04 -4.69 -4.05
CA SER A 199 -13.40 -4.35 -3.58
C SER A 199 -14.50 -5.34 -4.01
N TRP A 200 -14.27 -6.13 -5.06
CA TRP A 200 -15.22 -7.16 -5.49
C TRP A 200 -15.17 -8.44 -4.68
N TYR A 201 -14.01 -8.75 -4.09
CA TYR A 201 -13.83 -9.91 -3.25
C TYR A 201 -14.13 -9.51 -1.81
N GLN A 202 -14.73 -10.42 -1.06
CA GLN A 202 -15.00 -10.20 0.36
C GLN A 202 -13.89 -10.76 1.25
N GLN A 203 -13.11 -11.74 0.77
CA GLN A 203 -12.13 -12.44 1.59
C GLN A 203 -10.95 -12.96 0.78
N LEU A 204 -9.78 -12.96 1.41
CA LEU A 204 -8.67 -13.84 1.09
C LEU A 204 -8.63 -14.92 2.17
N PHE A 205 -9.12 -16.11 1.84
CA PHE A 205 -9.05 -17.29 2.69
C PHE A 205 -7.74 -18.04 2.42
N THR A 206 -7.10 -18.55 3.45
CA THR A 206 -5.79 -19.20 3.35
C THR A 206 -5.75 -20.46 4.19
N LEU A 207 -5.13 -21.51 3.66
CA LEU A 207 -4.83 -22.72 4.42
C LEU A 207 -3.35 -22.75 4.75
N HIS A 208 -3.08 -23.09 6.00
CA HIS A 208 -1.75 -23.13 6.55
C HIS A 208 -1.42 -24.51 7.10
N VAL A 209 -0.13 -24.83 7.04
CA VAL A 209 0.48 -26.00 7.65
C VAL A 209 1.57 -25.57 8.62
N PHE A 210 1.76 -26.35 9.67
CA PHE A 210 2.88 -26.12 10.59
C PHE A 210 4.13 -26.85 10.08
N LEU A 211 5.20 -26.10 9.85
CA LEU A 211 6.48 -26.63 9.38
C LEU A 211 7.62 -25.98 10.17
N ARG A 212 8.45 -26.80 10.82
CA ARG A 212 9.66 -26.36 11.55
C ARG A 212 9.40 -25.20 12.51
N GLY A 213 8.38 -25.31 13.35
CA GLY A 213 8.06 -24.27 14.34
C GLY A 213 7.25 -23.09 13.80
N LYS A 214 6.93 -23.05 12.49
CA LYS A 214 6.28 -21.90 11.84
C LYS A 214 4.99 -22.32 11.14
N LEU A 215 4.01 -21.41 11.16
CA LEU A 215 2.76 -21.57 10.41
C LEU A 215 2.97 -20.99 9.00
N LEU A 216 2.85 -21.83 7.97
CA LEU A 216 3.10 -21.45 6.58
C LEU A 216 1.82 -21.53 5.75
N PRO A 217 1.40 -20.43 5.10
CA PRO A 217 0.30 -20.45 4.14
C PRO A 217 0.73 -21.13 2.83
N VAL A 218 -0.06 -22.11 2.39
CA VAL A 218 0.24 -22.94 1.20
C VAL A 218 -0.88 -22.93 0.17
N VAL A 219 -2.09 -22.52 0.56
CA VAL A 219 -3.23 -22.29 -0.34
C VAL A 219 -3.82 -20.92 -0.04
N TYR A 220 -4.23 -20.22 -1.09
CA TYR A 220 -4.82 -18.89 -1.05
C TYR A 220 -6.05 -18.85 -1.96
N CYS A 221 -7.18 -18.42 -1.42
CA CYS A 221 -8.46 -18.39 -2.10
C CYS A 221 -9.04 -16.98 -2.02
N LEU A 222 -9.22 -16.32 -3.17
CA LEU A 222 -9.97 -15.08 -3.27
C LEU A 222 -11.43 -15.39 -3.56
N THR A 223 -12.33 -14.93 -2.67
CA THR A 223 -13.77 -15.25 -2.76
C THR A 223 -14.67 -14.03 -2.65
N VAL A 224 -15.78 -14.04 -3.40
CA VAL A 224 -16.78 -12.95 -3.39
C VAL A 224 -17.82 -13.09 -2.29
N ARG A 225 -17.84 -14.23 -1.58
CA ARG A 225 -18.75 -14.54 -0.47
C ARG A 225 -18.00 -15.25 0.65
N LYS A 226 -18.62 -15.26 1.83
CA LYS A 226 -18.13 -15.89 3.08
C LYS A 226 -19.17 -16.85 3.65
N ASP A 227 -19.84 -17.58 2.78
CA ASP A 227 -20.89 -18.53 3.14
C ASP A 227 -20.39 -19.97 3.03
N LEU A 228 -21.13 -20.89 3.66
CA LEU A 228 -20.80 -22.31 3.65
C LEU A 228 -20.63 -22.88 2.23
N PRO A 229 -21.51 -22.59 1.24
CA PRO A 229 -21.33 -23.08 -0.13
C PRO A 229 -20.01 -22.64 -0.76
N THR A 230 -19.55 -21.42 -0.50
CA THR A 230 -18.27 -20.93 -1.02
C THR A 230 -17.09 -21.68 -0.39
N TYR A 231 -17.15 -21.97 0.91
CA TYR A 231 -16.12 -22.78 1.57
C TYR A 231 -16.14 -24.23 1.08
N SER A 232 -17.32 -24.85 0.93
CA SER A 232 -17.44 -26.19 0.33
C SER A 232 -16.79 -26.23 -1.05
N ARG A 233 -17.06 -25.21 -1.88
CA ARG A 233 -16.46 -25.10 -3.22
C ARG A 233 -14.93 -24.98 -3.20
N ILE A 234 -14.36 -24.27 -2.21
CA ILE A 234 -12.90 -24.21 -2.03
C ILE A 234 -12.34 -25.62 -1.81
N PHE A 235 -12.95 -26.41 -0.92
CA PHE A 235 -12.48 -27.76 -0.63
C PHE A 235 -12.71 -28.72 -1.80
N GLU A 236 -13.82 -28.62 -2.52
CA GLU A 236 -14.04 -29.38 -3.76
C GLU A 236 -12.92 -29.13 -4.78
N VAL A 237 -12.57 -27.87 -5.01
CA VAL A 237 -11.47 -27.50 -5.91
C VAL A 237 -10.14 -28.04 -5.39
N LEU A 238 -9.86 -27.91 -4.10
CA LEU A 238 -8.64 -28.42 -3.48
C LEU A 238 -8.51 -29.95 -3.63
N HIS A 239 -9.58 -30.71 -3.38
CA HIS A 239 -9.60 -32.16 -3.54
C HIS A 239 -9.39 -32.57 -5.00
N SER A 240 -10.11 -31.95 -5.93
CA SER A 240 -9.92 -32.19 -7.38
C SER A 240 -8.48 -31.90 -7.82
N LYS A 241 -7.85 -30.82 -7.33
CA LYS A 241 -6.44 -30.52 -7.64
C LYS A 241 -5.44 -31.45 -6.98
N ALA A 242 -5.75 -31.99 -5.80
CA ALA A 242 -4.91 -33.01 -5.18
C ALA A 242 -4.97 -34.34 -5.94
N GLU A 243 -6.16 -34.75 -6.38
CA GLU A 243 -6.36 -35.95 -7.21
C GLU A 243 -5.60 -35.86 -8.55
N GLU A 244 -5.68 -34.70 -9.23
CA GLU A 244 -4.90 -34.44 -10.45
C GLU A 244 -3.38 -34.58 -10.23
N LEU A 245 -2.91 -34.29 -9.01
CA LEU A 245 -1.50 -34.43 -8.61
C LEU A 245 -1.16 -35.82 -8.04
N GLY A 246 -2.12 -36.75 -8.01
CA GLY A 246 -1.93 -38.10 -7.47
C GLY A 246 -1.73 -38.16 -5.96
N VAL A 247 -2.22 -37.16 -5.21
CA VAL A 247 -2.15 -37.14 -3.75
C VAL A 247 -3.53 -37.13 -3.12
N GLN A 248 -3.67 -37.82 -1.99
CA GLN A 248 -4.90 -37.82 -1.21
C GLN A 248 -4.82 -36.86 -0.03
N LEU A 249 -5.91 -36.16 0.24
CA LEU A 249 -6.02 -35.21 1.32
C LEU A 249 -6.84 -35.81 2.46
N GLU A 250 -6.18 -36.12 3.57
CA GLU A 250 -6.81 -36.68 4.77
C GLU A 250 -6.43 -35.87 6.02
N PRO A 251 -6.94 -34.63 6.18
CA PRO A 251 -6.65 -33.86 7.37
C PRO A 251 -7.31 -34.49 8.60
N ALA A 252 -6.52 -34.98 9.55
CA ALA A 252 -7.04 -35.50 10.82
C ALA A 252 -7.64 -34.38 11.71
N LYS A 253 -7.17 -33.13 11.57
CA LYS A 253 -7.65 -31.97 12.33
C LYS A 253 -7.70 -30.72 11.45
N PHE A 254 -8.86 -30.06 11.43
CA PHE A 254 -9.01 -28.74 10.81
C PHE A 254 -9.30 -27.70 11.90
N LYS A 255 -8.43 -26.68 12.03
CA LYS A 255 -8.61 -25.58 12.97
C LYS A 255 -8.93 -24.29 12.21
N LYS A 256 -10.02 -23.63 12.58
CA LYS A 256 -10.29 -22.26 12.14
C LYS A 256 -9.59 -21.32 13.12
N ASN A 257 -8.70 -20.47 12.65
CA ASN A 257 -8.19 -19.38 13.47
C ASN A 257 -9.31 -18.34 13.62
N ASN A 258 -10.05 -18.41 14.73
CA ASN A 258 -10.83 -17.26 15.16
C ASN A 258 -9.82 -16.27 15.74
N SER A 259 -9.75 -15.07 15.18
CA SER A 259 -8.92 -13.99 15.71
C SER A 259 -9.47 -13.53 17.07
N SER A 260 -9.11 -14.24 18.12
CA SER A 260 -9.06 -13.76 19.50
C SER A 260 -7.76 -14.30 20.06
N TYR A 261 -6.78 -13.41 20.23
CA TYR A 261 -5.54 -13.71 20.92
C TYR A 261 -5.87 -14.11 22.36
N GLU A 262 -6.07 -15.39 22.63
CA GLU A 262 -6.06 -15.92 23.99
C GLU A 262 -4.64 -16.39 24.32
N GLN A 263 -4.04 -15.66 25.25
CA GLN A 263 -2.81 -16.02 25.92
C GLN A 263 -3.07 -17.27 26.77
N GLU A 264 -2.66 -18.44 26.29
CA GLU A 264 -2.28 -19.52 27.19
C GLU A 264 -0.75 -19.61 27.20
N ARG A 265 -0.15 -18.81 28.08
CA ARG A 265 1.14 -19.20 28.67
C ARG A 265 0.85 -20.47 29.46
N LYS A 266 1.37 -21.60 28.98
CA LYS A 266 1.56 -22.79 29.80
C LYS A 266 2.34 -22.37 31.05
N LYS A 267 1.70 -22.51 32.21
CA LYS A 267 2.41 -22.73 33.47
C LYS A 267 2.99 -24.14 33.38
N ASP A 268 4.31 -24.21 33.34
CA ASP A 268 5.10 -25.20 34.06
C ASP A 268 6.19 -24.40 34.78
#